data_AF-A0A1Z4N631-F1
#
_entry.id   AF-A0A1Z4N631-F1
#
_cell.length_a   1.000
_cell.length_b   1.000
_cell.length_c   1.000
_cell.angle_alpha   90.00
_cell.angle_beta   90.00
_cell.angle_gamma   90.00
#
_symmetry.space_group_name_H-M   'P 1'
#
loop_
_entity.id
_entity.type
_entity.pdbx_description
1 polymer ?
#
loop_
_entity_poly.entity_id
_entity_poly.type
_entity_poly.pdbx_seq_one_letter_code
_entity_poly.pdbx_strand_id
1 'polypeptide(L)' 'MKIKAIIHPAEEGGYWAEVPALPGCITEGETMEEVLSNLKDAIEGWLEVANSSKSAIASIHNFTVFNQYL' A
#
# COMPACT_ATOMS: atom_id res chain seq x y z
N MET A 1 -3.49 -16.44 -0.05
CA MET A 1 -4.38 -15.43 0.56
C MET A 1 -5.09 -14.67 -0.55
N LYS A 2 -6.29 -14.12 -0.33
CA LYS A 2 -6.94 -13.21 -1.29
C LYS A 2 -6.99 -11.82 -0.68
N ILE A 3 -6.36 -10.85 -1.33
CA ILE A 3 -6.35 -9.44 -0.91
C ILE A 3 -7.03 -8.64 -2.02
N LYS A 4 -7.90 -7.70 -1.63
CA LYS A 4 -8.55 -6.80 -2.57
C LYS A 4 -7.71 -5.53 -2.72
N ALA A 5 -7.52 -5.10 -3.96
CA ALA A 5 -6.95 -3.81 -4.28
C ALA A 5 -7.97 -2.99 -5.08
N ILE A 6 -7.83 -1.67 -4.99
CA ILE A 6 -8.59 -0.70 -5.78
C ILE A 6 -7.60 -0.09 -6.76
N ILE A 7 -7.96 -0.05 -8.04
CA ILE A 7 -7.12 0.48 -9.11
C ILE A 7 -7.82 1.72 -9.67
N HIS A 8 -7.04 2.77 -9.88
CA HIS A 8 -7.46 4.07 -10.33
C HIS A 8 -6.67 4.46 -11.59
N PRO A 9 -7.30 5.09 -12.59
CA PRO A 9 -6.56 5.78 -13.64
C PRO A 9 -5.84 6.99 -13.04
N ALA A 10 -4.61 7.25 -13.47
CA ALA A 10 -3.87 8.46 -13.08
C ALA A 10 -4.15 9.62 -14.06
N GLU A 11 -4.08 10.86 -13.55
CA GLU A 11 -4.41 12.06 -14.34
C GLU A 11 -3.47 12.29 -15.53
N GLU A 12 -2.19 11.93 -15.39
CA GLU A 12 -1.17 12.08 -16.43
C GLU A 12 -1.09 10.88 -17.39
N GLY A 13 -1.92 9.85 -17.17
CA GLY A 13 -1.84 8.56 -17.86
C GLY A 13 -1.33 7.44 -16.96
N GLY A 14 -1.58 6.19 -17.36
CA GLY A 14 -1.28 5.03 -16.53
C GLY A 14 -2.29 4.82 -15.40
N TYR A 15 -1.84 4.12 -14.35
CA TYR A 15 -2.67 3.67 -13.25
C TYR A 15 -1.93 3.74 -11.93
N TRP A 16 -2.68 3.89 -10.85
CA TRP A 16 -2.20 3.63 -9.50
C TRP A 16 -3.17 2.71 -8.76
N ALA A 17 -2.67 2.01 -7.76
CA ALA A 17 -3.46 1.07 -6.98
C ALA A 17 -3.14 1.17 -5.50
N GLU A 18 -4.14 0.93 -4.68
CA GLU A 18 -4.03 0.83 -3.23
C GLU A 18 -4.67 -0.45 -2.70
N VAL A 19 -4.19 -0.87 -1.53
CA VAL A 19 -4.73 -2.00 -0.79
C VAL A 19 -5.33 -1.50 0.52
N PRO A 20 -6.65 -1.29 0.62
CA PRO A 20 -7.27 -0.73 1.83
C PRO A 20 -6.99 -1.55 3.12
N ALA A 21 -6.74 -2.85 2.98
CA ALA A 21 -6.40 -3.73 4.09
C ALA A 21 -4.94 -3.59 4.58
N LEU A 22 -4.06 -2.97 3.78
CA LEU A 22 -2.64 -2.75 4.07
C LEU A 22 -2.34 -1.23 3.96
N PRO A 23 -2.63 -0.45 5.01
CA PRO A 23 -2.47 1.00 4.97
C PRO A 23 -1.07 1.42 4.51
N GLY A 24 -1.01 2.35 3.56
CA GLY A 24 0.23 2.83 2.95
C GLY A 24 0.82 1.92 1.86
N CYS A 25 0.20 0.78 1.54
CA CYS A 25 0.60 -0.06 0.41
C CYS A 25 -0.04 0.51 -0.88
N ILE A 26 0.74 1.31 -1.60
CA ILE A 26 0.35 2.02 -2.83
C ILE A 26 1.43 1.77 -3.89
N THR A 27 1.02 1.67 -5.15
CA THR A 27 1.90 1.47 -6.31
C THR A 27 1.30 2.16 -7.53
N GLU A 28 2.15 2.49 -8.49
CA GLU A 28 1.78 3.00 -9.80
C GLU A 28 2.47 2.24 -10.93
N GLY A 29 2.05 2.50 -12.17
CA GLY A 29 2.58 1.90 -13.40
C GLY A 29 1.83 2.40 -14.63
N GLU A 30 2.50 2.35 -15.79
CA GLU A 30 1.97 2.84 -17.06
C GLU A 30 0.88 1.92 -17.62
N THR A 31 0.94 0.63 -17.26
CA THR A 31 0.03 -0.42 -17.73
C THR A 31 -0.64 -1.15 -16.57
N MET A 32 -1.77 -1.81 -16.86
CA MET A 32 -2.46 -2.62 -15.86
C MET A 32 -1.59 -3.79 -15.39
N GLU A 33 -0.85 -4.41 -16.30
CA GLU A 33 0.07 -5.51 -15.99
C GLU A 33 1.20 -5.05 -15.05
N GLU A 34 1.76 -3.87 -15.29
CA GLU A 34 2.81 -3.29 -14.45
C GLU A 34 2.30 -2.98 -13.04
N VAL A 35 1.15 -2.30 -12.91
CA VAL A 35 0.55 -2.04 -11.60
C VAL A 35 0.27 -3.33 -10.84
N LEU A 36 -0.25 -4.35 -11.52
CA LEU A 36 -0.52 -5.64 -10.87
C LEU A 36 0.77 -6.37 -10.44
N SER A 37 1.86 -6.20 -11.18
CA SER A 37 3.17 -6.75 -10.79
C SER A 37 3.72 -6.02 -9.57
N ASN A 38 3.79 -4.69 -9.63
CA ASN A 38 4.28 -3.84 -8.55
C ASN A 38 3.46 -4.01 -7.26
N LEU A 39 2.14 -4.20 -7.40
CA LEU A 39 1.24 -4.45 -6.28
C LEU A 39 1.54 -5.77 -5.56
N LYS A 40 1.91 -6.83 -6.29
CA LYS A 40 2.31 -8.10 -5.66
C LYS A 40 3.56 -7.92 -4.81
N ASP A 41 4.58 -7.27 -5.37
CA ASP A 41 5.85 -7.02 -4.68
C ASP A 41 5.65 -6.12 -3.45
N ALA A 42 4.84 -5.07 -3.59
CA ALA A 42 4.50 -4.16 -2.48
C ALA A 42 3.74 -4.87 -1.35
N ILE A 43 2.79 -5.76 -1.68
CA ILE A 43 2.07 -6.59 -0.70
C ILE A 43 3.04 -7.52 0.02
N GLU A 44 3.92 -8.19 -0.71
CA GLU A 44 4.90 -9.12 -0.14
C GLU A 44 5.84 -8.41 0.82
N GLY A 45 6.42 -7.27 0.41
CA GLY A 45 7.28 -6.46 1.26
C GLY A 45 6.58 -5.90 2.50
N TRP A 46 5.33 -5.44 2.36
CA TRP A 46 4.53 -4.96 3.50
C TRP A 46 4.31 -6.08 4.52
N LEU A 47 3.94 -7.28 4.05
CA LEU A 47 3.70 -8.45 4.91
C LEU A 47 5.00 -8.96 5.55
N GLU A 48 6.13 -8.90 4.85
CA GLU A 48 7.43 -9.25 5.40
C GLU A 48 7.78 -8.35 6.59
N VAL A 49 7.67 -7.03 6.43
CA VAL A 49 7.91 -6.08 7.51
C VAL A 49 6.90 -6.25 8.63
N ALA A 50 5.60 -6.38 8.35
CA ALA A 50 4.57 -6.57 9.37
C ALA A 50 4.78 -7.84 10.21
N ASN A 51 5.20 -8.94 9.56
CA ASN A 51 5.50 -10.20 10.26
C ASN A 51 6.83 -10.14 11.02
N SER A 52 7.84 -9.47 10.48
CA SER A 52 9.13 -9.24 11.15
C SER A 52 9.01 -8.29 12.33
N SER A 53 8.03 -7.37 12.27
CA SER A 53 7.83 -6.32 13.26
C SER A 53 6.93 -6.73 14.42
N LYS A 54 6.44 -7.98 14.51
CA LYS A 54 5.79 -8.46 15.74
C LYS A 54 6.69 -8.34 16.99
N SER A 55 8.00 -8.12 16.84
CA SER A 55 8.90 -7.75 17.96
C SER A 55 9.18 -6.24 18.12
N ALA A 56 8.79 -5.38 17.17
CA ALA A 56 9.15 -3.95 17.14
C ALA A 56 7.96 -2.96 17.25
N ILE A 57 6.73 -3.31 16.83
CA ILE A 57 5.60 -2.35 16.78
C ILE A 57 4.91 -2.10 18.13
N ALA A 58 5.25 -2.84 19.20
CA ALA A 58 4.77 -2.50 20.54
C ALA A 58 5.27 -1.12 21.04
N SER A 59 6.26 -0.53 20.37
CA SER A 59 6.90 0.73 20.80
C SER A 59 6.43 2.00 20.07
N ILE A 60 5.59 1.93 19.03
CA ILE A 60 5.20 3.13 18.23
C ILE A 60 3.70 3.44 18.38
N HIS A 61 3.16 3.30 19.59
CA HIS A 61 1.85 3.86 19.96
C HIS A 61 1.93 5.38 20.17
N ASN A 62 2.30 6.19 19.17
CA ASN A 62 2.15 7.66 19.23
C ASN A 62 2.41 8.38 17.88
N PHE A 63 1.68 8.05 16.82
CA PHE A 63 1.58 8.98 15.68
C PHE A 63 0.12 9.18 15.27
N THR A 64 -0.56 10.04 16.02
CA THR A 64 -1.80 10.66 15.59
C THR A 64 -1.46 11.67 14.48
N VAL A 65 -1.75 11.35 13.22
CA VAL A 65 -1.80 12.36 12.17
C VAL A 65 -3.18 13.00 12.22
N PHE A 66 -3.26 14.21 12.74
CA PHE A 66 -4.44 15.07 12.57
C PHE A 66 -4.55 15.41 11.09
N ASN A 67 -5.61 14.92 10.45
CA ASN A 67 -6.12 15.44 9.20
C ASN A 67 -6.57 16.90 9.45
N GLN A 68 -5.91 17.87 8.81
CA GLN A 68 -6.46 19.20 8.65
C GLN A 68 -6.65 19.46 7.17
N TYR A 69 -7.87 19.19 6.71
CA TYR A 69 -8.46 19.80 5.53
C TYR A 69 -8.16 21.31 5.54
N LEU A 70 -7.37 21.80 4.58
CA LEU A 70 -7.56 23.03 3.81
C LEU A 70 -6.81 22.91 2.49
#